data_AF-A0A951DUH7-F1
#
_entry.id   AF-A0A951DUH7-F1
#
_cell.length_a   1.000
_cell.length_b   1.000
_cell.length_c   1.000
_cell.angle_alpha   90.00
_cell.angle_beta   90.00
_cell.angle_gamma   90.00
#
_symmetry.space_group_name_H-M   'P 1'
#
loop_
_entity.id
_entity.type
_entity.pdbx_description
1 polymer ?
#
loop_
_entity_poly.entity_id
_entity_poly.type
_entity_poly.pdbx_seq_one_letter_code
_entity_poly.pdbx_strand_id
1 'polypeptide(L)'
;MGVPPHGTLVSDEARNLGRLAPIFETIARVKSKLPQSCAMLGFCGAPWTVASYMIAGRGTPDLAPARLFAYRYSSAFQQLIERLVEASVEYLSAQFAAGVEAVQIFESFAGEMPVARLEPSSILCRFAQALRVDIDDERREQD
;
A
#
# COMPACT_ATOMS: atom_id res chain seq x y z
N MET A 1 -23.11 -11.79 3.59
CA MET A 1 -21.83 -12.42 3.96
C MET A 1 -20.95 -11.27 4.46
N GLY A 2 -20.81 -11.14 5.78
CA GLY A 2 -20.26 -9.94 6.41
C GLY A 2 -18.77 -9.78 6.15
N VAL A 3 -18.35 -8.55 5.83
CA VAL A 3 -16.94 -8.17 5.81
C VAL A 3 -16.43 -8.31 7.26
N PRO A 4 -15.39 -9.11 7.52
CA PRO A 4 -14.84 -9.22 8.87
C PRO A 4 -14.31 -7.84 9.33
N PRO A 5 -14.44 -7.50 10.62
CA PRO A 5 -13.91 -6.25 11.17
C PRO A 5 -12.40 -6.19 10.93
N HIS A 6 -11.93 -4.99 10.54
CA HIS A 6 -10.51 -4.68 10.42
C HIS A 6 -9.80 -5.06 11.72
N GLY A 7 -8.78 -5.91 11.62
CA GLY A 7 -7.99 -6.32 12.78
C GLY A 7 -8.27 -7.74 13.22
N THR A 8 -7.62 -8.70 12.58
CA THR A 8 -6.93 -9.85 13.19
C THR A 8 -6.41 -10.66 12.00
N LEU A 9 -5.08 -10.76 11.82
CA LEU A 9 -4.34 -11.86 11.15
C LEU A 9 -2.89 -11.48 10.75
N VAL A 10 -2.21 -10.63 11.52
CA VAL A 10 -0.74 -10.60 11.60
C VAL A 10 -0.39 -10.20 13.04
N SER A 11 0.45 -10.96 13.74
CA SER A 11 0.97 -10.59 15.06
C SER A 11 1.78 -9.29 14.96
N ASP A 12 1.65 -8.39 15.94
CA ASP A 12 2.29 -7.05 16.00
C ASP A 12 3.81 -7.06 15.68
N GLU A 13 4.51 -8.18 15.92
CA GLU A 13 5.94 -8.34 15.58
C GLU A 13 6.26 -8.30 14.07
N ALA A 14 5.30 -8.61 13.18
CA ALA A 14 5.54 -8.64 11.74
C ALA A 14 5.34 -7.28 11.04
N ARG A 15 4.76 -6.28 11.71
CA ARG A 15 4.59 -4.91 11.21
C ARG A 15 5.58 -3.95 11.87
N ASN A 16 6.87 -4.24 11.74
CA ASN A 16 7.90 -3.38 12.31
C ASN A 16 8.23 -2.21 11.37
N LEU A 17 7.41 -1.15 11.44
CA LEU A 17 7.69 0.15 10.77
C LEU A 17 9.06 0.74 11.19
N GLY A 18 9.65 0.30 12.30
CA GLY A 18 11.00 0.68 12.71
C GLY A 18 12.07 0.36 11.66
N ARG A 19 11.88 -0.68 10.83
CA ARG A 19 12.78 -0.92 9.68
C ARG A 19 12.68 0.16 8.60
N LEU A 20 11.55 0.85 8.54
CA LEU A 20 11.25 1.94 7.60
C LEU A 20 11.52 3.32 8.21
N ALA A 21 11.92 3.42 9.48
CA ALA A 21 12.23 4.68 10.16
C ALA A 21 13.16 5.62 9.36
N PRO A 22 14.21 5.14 8.68
CA PRO A 22 15.06 6.01 7.85
C PRO A 22 14.30 6.76 6.75
N ILE A 23 13.19 6.21 6.24
CA ILE A 23 12.34 6.86 5.24
C ILE A 23 11.61 8.05 5.87
N PHE A 24 10.97 7.84 7.02
CA PHE A 24 10.22 8.87 7.73
C PHE A 24 11.14 10.00 8.22
N GLU A 25 12.32 9.66 8.75
CA GLU A 25 13.33 10.66 9.09
C GLU A 25 13.78 11.47 7.87
N THR A 26 13.92 10.83 6.71
CA THR A 26 14.28 11.51 5.47
C THR A 26 13.19 12.50 5.06
N ILE A 27 11.92 12.11 5.14
CA ILE A 27 10.79 12.98 4.85
C ILE A 27 10.84 14.23 5.73
N ALA A 28 10.95 14.08 7.06
CA ALA A 28 11.00 15.21 7.98
C ALA A 28 12.19 16.15 7.70
N ARG A 29 13.38 15.59 7.45
CA ARG A 29 14.61 16.35 7.13
C ARG A 29 14.52 17.09 5.79
N VAL A 30 13.88 16.50 4.79
CA VAL A 30 13.69 17.14 3.48
C VAL A 30 12.62 18.22 3.59
N LYS A 31 11.45 17.92 4.19
CA LYS A 31 10.35 18.88 4.34
C LYS A 31 10.78 20.14 5.09
N SER A 32 11.57 20.02 6.16
CA SER A 32 12.11 21.17 6.91
C SER A 32 13.02 22.10 6.09
N LYS A 33 13.55 21.63 4.95
CA LYS A 33 14.40 22.41 4.05
C LYS A 33 13.68 22.90 2.79
N LEU A 34 12.47 22.39 2.54
CA LEU A 34 11.68 22.81 1.39
C LEU A 34 11.03 24.18 1.65
N PRO A 35 10.91 25.04 0.61
CA PRO A 35 10.06 26.22 0.71
C PRO A 35 8.63 25.84 1.08
N GLN A 36 7.94 26.69 1.84
CA GLN A 36 6.54 26.45 2.24
C GLN A 36 5.59 26.32 1.03
N SER A 37 5.96 26.89 -0.12
CA SER A 37 5.21 26.77 -1.37
C SER A 37 5.46 25.47 -2.15
N CYS A 38 6.38 24.61 -1.69
CA CYS A 38 6.73 23.36 -2.33
C CYS A 38 6.12 22.18 -1.56
N ALA A 39 5.23 21.44 -2.22
CA ALA A 39 4.60 20.25 -1.66
C ALA A 39 5.58 19.07 -1.64
N MET A 40 5.65 18.37 -0.51
CA MET A 40 6.36 17.10 -0.37
C MET A 40 5.41 15.96 -0.69
N LEU A 41 5.79 15.12 -1.66
CA LEU A 41 4.99 13.97 -2.07
C LEU A 41 5.58 12.68 -1.51
N GLY A 42 4.74 11.91 -0.83
CA GLY A 42 5.03 10.51 -0.48
C GLY A 42 4.64 9.56 -1.60
N PHE A 43 5.04 8.29 -1.49
CA PHE A 43 4.59 7.28 -2.45
C PHE A 43 4.70 5.85 -1.93
N CYS A 44 3.99 4.94 -2.61
CA CYS A 44 4.18 3.50 -2.50
C CYS A 44 3.86 2.81 -3.83
N GLY A 45 4.25 1.54 -3.96
CA GLY A 45 3.74 0.67 -5.03
C GLY A 45 2.33 0.20 -4.73
N ALA A 46 1.51 0.02 -5.76
CA ALA A 46 0.19 -0.57 -5.60
C ALA A 46 0.29 -2.08 -5.26
N PRO A 47 -0.69 -2.66 -4.53
CA PRO A 47 -0.62 -4.05 -4.08
C PRO A 47 -0.41 -5.08 -5.20
N TRP A 48 -1.01 -4.89 -6.39
CA TRP A 48 -0.79 -5.81 -7.52
C TRP A 48 0.64 -5.72 -8.03
N THR A 49 1.13 -4.51 -8.29
CA THR A 49 2.52 -4.29 -8.69
C THR A 49 3.49 -4.91 -7.68
N VAL A 50 3.34 -4.66 -6.38
CA VAL A 50 4.23 -5.20 -5.35
C VAL A 50 4.14 -6.73 -5.27
N ALA A 51 2.93 -7.30 -5.27
CA ALA A 51 2.73 -8.75 -5.28
C ALA A 51 3.40 -9.41 -6.49
N SER A 52 3.38 -8.76 -7.66
CA SER A 52 4.00 -9.29 -8.86
C SER A 52 5.52 -9.49 -8.70
N TYR A 53 6.20 -8.50 -8.10
CA TYR A 53 7.62 -8.60 -7.77
C TYR A 53 7.89 -9.67 -6.72
N MET A 54 7.05 -9.77 -5.68
CA MET A 54 7.22 -10.78 -4.62
C MET A 54 7.07 -12.21 -5.15
N ILE A 55 6.09 -12.46 -6.03
CA ILE A 55 5.82 -13.80 -6.59
C ILE A 55 6.90 -14.21 -7.59
N ALA A 56 7.32 -13.28 -8.47
CA ALA A 56 8.32 -13.57 -9.50
C ALA A 56 9.78 -13.47 -8.99
N GLY A 57 10.00 -12.83 -7.83
CA GLY A 57 11.32 -12.50 -7.28
C GLY A 57 12.07 -11.42 -8.07
N ARG A 58 11.47 -10.88 -9.13
CA ARG A 58 12.02 -9.86 -10.03
C ARG A 58 10.91 -9.29 -10.90
N GLY A 59 11.20 -8.22 -11.64
CA GLY A 59 10.33 -7.76 -12.71
C GLY A 59 10.26 -8.77 -13.86
N THR A 60 9.08 -8.96 -14.42
CA THR A 60 8.85 -9.82 -15.60
C THR A 60 7.99 -9.07 -16.61
N PRO A 61 8.31 -9.06 -17.91
CA PRO A 61 7.57 -8.27 -18.90
C PRO A 61 6.08 -8.63 -18.98
N ASP A 62 5.76 -9.92 -18.78
CA ASP A 62 4.42 -10.46 -18.96
C ASP A 62 3.73 -10.80 -17.64
N LEU A 63 4.37 -10.65 -16.47
CA LEU A 63 3.79 -11.02 -15.17
C LEU A 63 3.22 -12.44 -15.11
N ALA A 64 3.67 -13.35 -15.98
CA ALA A 64 3.10 -14.69 -16.07
C ALA A 64 3.13 -15.46 -14.74
N PRO A 65 4.19 -15.39 -13.91
CA PRO A 65 4.20 -16.04 -12.60
C PRO A 65 3.10 -15.51 -11.67
N ALA A 66 2.93 -14.18 -11.62
CA ALA A 66 1.95 -13.53 -10.77
C ALA A 66 0.51 -13.85 -11.21
N ARG A 67 0.23 -13.80 -12.53
CA ARG A 67 -1.07 -14.19 -13.08
C ARG A 67 -1.39 -15.66 -12.83
N LEU A 68 -0.41 -16.54 -13.06
CA LEU A 68 -0.60 -17.97 -12.83
C LEU A 68 -0.85 -18.29 -11.35
N PHE A 69 -0.16 -17.60 -10.45
CA PHE A 69 -0.38 -17.72 -9.01
C PHE A 69 -1.76 -17.22 -8.62
N ALA A 70 -2.17 -16.04 -9.09
CA ALA A 70 -3.51 -15.50 -8.83
C ALA A 70 -4.62 -16.42 -9.35
N TYR A 71 -4.40 -17.10 -10.48
CA TYR A 71 -5.34 -18.06 -11.05
C TYR A 71 -5.38 -19.39 -10.27
N ARG A 72 -4.22 -19.99 -9.97
CA ARG A 72 -4.14 -21.31 -9.33
C ARG A 72 -4.39 -21.27 -7.83
N TYR A 73 -4.03 -20.18 -7.17
CA TYR A 73 -4.03 -20.03 -5.71
C TYR A 73 -4.77 -18.76 -5.29
N SER A 74 -5.99 -18.58 -5.80
CA SER A 74 -6.80 -17.37 -5.61
C SER A 74 -6.97 -16.93 -4.15
N SER A 75 -7.22 -17.87 -3.23
CA SER A 75 -7.34 -17.55 -1.80
C SER A 75 -6.03 -17.04 -1.20
N ALA A 76 -4.90 -17.67 -1.51
CA ALA A 76 -3.58 -17.22 -1.03
C ALA A 76 -3.21 -15.86 -1.63
N PHE A 77 -3.54 -15.66 -2.91
CA PHE A 77 -3.32 -14.39 -3.58
C PHE A 77 -4.16 -13.25 -2.98
N GLN A 78 -5.45 -13.49 -2.70
CA GLN A 78 -6.29 -12.51 -2.02
C GLN A 78 -5.75 -12.15 -0.63
N GLN A 79 -5.29 -13.15 0.13
CA GLN A 79 -4.66 -12.92 1.44
C GLN A 79 -3.35 -12.12 1.35
N LEU A 80 -2.57 -12.31 0.28
CA LEU A 80 -1.36 -11.52 0.03
C LEU A 80 -1.73 -10.07 -0.27
N ILE A 81 -2.70 -9.84 -1.16
CA ILE A 81 -3.17 -8.49 -1.49
C ILE A 81 -3.69 -7.78 -0.26
N GLU A 82 -4.45 -8.46 0.61
CA GLU A 82 -4.96 -7.83 1.84
C GLU A 82 -3.84 -7.37 2.77
N ARG A 83 -2.82 -8.22 2.98
CA ARG A 83 -1.64 -7.84 3.79
C ARG A 83 -0.88 -6.66 3.19
N LEU A 84 -0.79 -6.60 1.86
CA LEU A 84 -0.14 -5.49 1.17
C LEU A 84 -0.95 -4.20 1.28
N VAL A 85 -2.28 -4.27 1.23
CA VAL A 85 -3.17 -3.12 1.46
C VAL A 85 -2.95 -2.58 2.86
N GLU A 86 -3.07 -3.42 3.90
CA GLU A 86 -2.87 -3.02 5.31
C GLU A 86 -1.49 -2.39 5.53
N ALA A 87 -0.42 -3.07 5.11
CA ALA A 87 0.95 -2.56 5.28
C ALA A 87 1.20 -1.26 4.50
N SER A 88 0.57 -1.09 3.33
CA SER A 88 0.72 0.13 2.54
C SER A 88 -0.06 1.29 3.15
N VAL A 89 -1.20 1.05 3.81
CA VAL A 89 -1.94 2.09 4.54
C VAL A 89 -1.08 2.60 5.68
N GLU A 90 -0.63 1.72 6.58
CA GLU A 90 0.24 2.09 7.71
C GLU A 90 1.50 2.84 7.25
N TYR A 91 2.11 2.36 6.16
CA TYR A 91 3.30 3.01 5.60
C TYR A 91 3.02 4.42 5.06
N LEU A 92 1.91 4.63 4.35
CA LEU A 92 1.55 5.95 3.83
C LEU A 92 1.09 6.89 4.95
N SER A 93 0.34 6.43 5.94
CA SER A 93 -0.04 7.23 7.12
C SER A 93 1.18 7.68 7.90
N ALA A 94 2.17 6.79 8.10
CA ALA A 94 3.45 7.18 8.69
C ALA A 94 4.22 8.22 7.84
N GLN A 95 4.08 8.22 6.51
CA GLN A 95 4.63 9.30 5.68
C GLN A 95 3.88 10.63 5.88
N PHE A 96 2.55 10.60 6.04
CA PHE A 96 1.75 11.79 6.38
C PHE A 96 2.17 12.36 7.73
N ALA A 97 2.29 11.52 8.76
CA ALA A 97 2.80 11.91 10.07
C ALA A 97 4.23 12.50 10.01
N ALA A 98 5.05 12.03 9.06
CA ALA A 98 6.39 12.57 8.83
C ALA A 98 6.42 13.89 8.03
N GLY A 99 5.30 14.28 7.40
CA GLY A 99 5.12 15.61 6.79
C GLY A 99 4.91 15.63 5.27
N VAL A 100 4.53 14.53 4.62
CA VAL A 100 4.07 14.60 3.21
C VAL A 100 2.66 15.19 3.13
N GLU A 101 2.36 15.91 2.06
CA GLU A 101 1.05 16.58 1.86
C GLU A 101 0.14 15.84 0.90
N ALA A 102 0.71 15.01 0.03
CA ALA A 102 -0.01 14.13 -0.86
C ALA A 102 0.82 12.88 -1.13
N VAL A 103 0.17 11.82 -1.61
CA VAL A 103 0.83 10.55 -1.92
C VAL A 103 0.50 10.09 -3.33
N GLN A 104 1.47 9.46 -3.98
CA GLN A 104 1.31 8.81 -5.27
C GLN A 104 1.37 7.28 -5.12
N ILE A 105 0.39 6.60 -5.72
CA ILE A 105 0.33 5.14 -5.74
C ILE A 105 0.76 4.67 -7.13
N PHE A 106 1.86 3.93 -7.22
CA PHE A 106 2.41 3.43 -8.47
C PHE A 106 1.82 2.05 -8.82
N GLU A 107 0.82 2.02 -9.69
CA GLU A 107 0.32 0.80 -10.33
C GLU A 107 0.91 0.68 -11.75
N SER A 108 2.13 0.17 -11.84
CA SER A 108 2.87 0.06 -13.11
C SER A 108 2.28 -1.00 -14.06
N PHE A 109 1.45 -1.90 -13.53
CA PHE A 109 1.04 -3.13 -14.21
C PHE A 109 -0.48 -3.31 -14.31
N ALA A 110 -1.24 -2.22 -14.20
CA ALA A 110 -2.71 -2.25 -14.26
C ALA A 110 -3.26 -2.98 -15.50
N GLY A 111 -2.62 -2.81 -16.66
CA GLY A 111 -3.06 -3.38 -17.94
C GLY A 111 -2.94 -4.91 -18.06
N GLU A 112 -2.13 -5.53 -17.18
CA GLU A 112 -1.82 -6.96 -17.23
C GLU A 112 -2.58 -7.76 -16.16
N MET A 113 -3.51 -7.11 -15.45
CA MET A 113 -4.24 -7.71 -14.33
C MET A 113 -5.36 -8.65 -14.84
N PRO A 114 -5.51 -9.87 -14.27
CA PRO A 114 -6.55 -10.80 -14.71
C PRO A 114 -7.95 -10.27 -14.38
N VAL A 115 -8.75 -9.99 -15.42
CA VAL A 115 -10.10 -9.39 -15.34
C VAL A 115 -11.13 -10.28 -14.59
N ALA A 116 -10.88 -11.59 -14.49
CA ALA A 116 -11.97 -12.55 -14.19
C ALA A 116 -12.34 -12.73 -12.69
N ARG A 117 -11.70 -12.03 -11.74
CA ARG A 117 -12.04 -12.23 -10.31
C ARG A 117 -11.60 -11.15 -9.33
N LEU A 118 -10.81 -10.20 -9.78
CA LEU A 118 -10.39 -9.03 -9.02
C LEU A 118 -10.59 -7.86 -9.97
N GLU A 119 -11.57 -7.02 -9.69
CA GLU A 119 -11.67 -5.77 -10.43
C GLU A 119 -10.47 -4.90 -9.98
N PRO A 120 -9.57 -4.44 -10.86
CA PRO A 120 -8.46 -3.55 -10.47
C PRO A 120 -8.97 -2.29 -9.76
N SER A 121 -10.14 -1.81 -10.19
CA SER A 121 -10.91 -0.75 -9.53
C SER A 121 -11.27 -1.12 -8.08
N SER A 122 -11.47 -2.39 -7.73
CA SER A 122 -11.75 -2.81 -6.35
C SER A 122 -10.53 -2.75 -5.43
N ILE A 123 -9.32 -3.08 -5.90
CA ILE A 123 -8.12 -3.06 -5.04
C ILE A 123 -7.67 -1.63 -4.78
N LEU A 124 -7.54 -0.82 -5.84
CA LEU A 124 -7.12 0.58 -5.71
C LEU A 124 -8.18 1.43 -4.98
N CYS A 125 -9.48 1.24 -5.26
CA CYS A 125 -10.52 1.96 -4.52
C CYS A 125 -10.55 1.55 -3.04
N ARG A 126 -10.42 0.25 -2.72
CA ARG A 126 -10.35 -0.19 -1.32
C ARG A 126 -9.13 0.38 -0.61
N PHE A 127 -7.98 0.37 -1.28
CA PHE A 127 -6.75 0.91 -0.73
C PHE A 127 -6.86 2.42 -0.47
N ALA A 128 -7.34 3.19 -1.45
CA ALA A 128 -7.56 4.62 -1.29
C ALA A 128 -8.61 4.93 -0.22
N GLN A 129 -9.67 4.13 -0.10
CA GLN A 129 -10.69 4.28 0.94
C GLN A 129 -10.14 3.99 2.33
N ALA A 130 -9.38 2.90 2.50
CA ALA A 130 -8.77 2.55 3.78
C ALA A 130 -7.77 3.63 4.23
N LEU A 131 -6.92 4.10 3.32
CA LEU A 131 -5.99 5.19 3.60
C LEU A 131 -6.71 6.48 4.00
N ARG A 132 -7.80 6.81 3.32
CA ARG A 132 -8.59 8.00 3.65
C ARG A 132 -9.18 7.93 5.05
N VAL A 133 -9.76 6.77 5.43
CA VAL A 133 -10.30 6.56 6.77
C VAL A 133 -9.21 6.73 7.82
N ASP A 134 -8.05 6.10 7.61
CA ASP A 134 -6.93 6.13 8.55
C ASP A 134 -6.41 7.56 8.78
N ILE A 135 -6.18 8.33 7.70
CA ILE A 135 -5.75 9.74 7.79
C ILE A 135 -6.82 10.61 8.47
N ASP A 136 -8.10 10.40 8.16
CA ASP A 136 -9.20 11.18 8.73
C ASP A 136 -9.39 10.86 10.23
N ASP A 137 -9.06 9.65 10.67
CA ASP A 137 -9.10 9.24 12.08
C ASP A 137 -7.89 9.78 12.86
N GLU A 138 -6.67 9.69 12.31
CA GLU A 138 -5.46 10.30 12.91
C GLU A 138 -5.59 11.81 13.12
N ARG A 139 -6.27 12.51 12.20
CA ARG A 139 -6.54 13.95 12.32
C ARG A 139 -7.52 14.26 13.45
N ARG A 140 -8.54 13.43 13.65
CA ARG A 140 -9.53 13.62 14.72
C ARG A 140 -8.98 13.38 16.11
N GLU A 141 -7.93 12.57 16.25
CA GLU A 141 -7.26 12.34 17.53
C GLU A 141 -6.32 13.49 17.93
N GLN A 142 -5.97 14.39 17.00
CA GLN A 142 -5.09 15.53 17.23
C GLN A 142 -5.82 16.84 17.58
N ASP A 143 -7.16 16.85 17.49
CA ASP A 143 -8.06 17.97 17.82
C ASP A 143 -8.65 17.85 19.24
#